data_AF-A0A7G2IUL1-F1
#
_entry.id   AF-A0A7G2IUL1-F1
#
_cell.length_a   1.000
_cell.length_b   1.000
_cell.length_c   1.000
_cell.angle_alpha   90.00
_cell.angle_beta   90.00
_cell.angle_gamma   90.00
#
_symmetry.space_group_name_H-M   'P 1'
#
loop_
_entity.id
_entity.type
_entity.pdbx_description
1 polymer ?
#
loop_
_entity_poly.entity_id
_entity_poly.type
_entity_poly.pdbx_seq_one_letter_code
_entity_poly.pdbx_strand_id
1 'polypeptide(L)'
;MKKRGSLEKLRKVRQYCNQIFRYAIATGRATINPAAELTGTLTAPKTEHFPHLQASELPAFLASLANYHGSCITRMATSLLLLTGVRTIELRAAEWQEFDLENALWTIPESRMKKAPQTSGAFVRPGSVDPAGTPHLYRSVSTRVSRALQHQQTDE
;
A
#
# COMPACT_ATOMS: atom_id res chain seq x y z
N MET A 1 -21.81 8.51 25.89
CA MET A 1 -21.55 7.73 24.65
C MET A 1 -20.14 8.02 24.10
N LYS A 2 -19.12 7.26 24.52
CA LYS A 2 -17.79 7.26 23.87
C LYS A 2 -17.68 5.99 23.00
N LYS A 3 -18.32 5.98 21.83
CA LYS A 3 -18.17 4.88 20.86
C LYS A 3 -16.77 4.96 20.26
N ARG A 4 -15.97 3.89 20.40
CA ARG A 4 -14.56 3.73 19.95
C ARG A 4 -14.26 4.26 18.53
N GLY A 5 -15.25 4.32 17.63
CA GLY A 5 -15.09 4.84 16.26
C GLY A 5 -15.18 6.37 16.10
N SER A 6 -15.65 7.12 17.10
CA SER A 6 -15.86 8.57 16.99
C SER A 6 -14.57 9.39 17.17
N LEU A 7 -13.60 8.86 17.92
CA LEU A 7 -12.35 9.58 18.23
C LEU A 7 -11.42 9.74 17.02
N GLU A 8 -11.30 8.70 16.18
CA GLU A 8 -10.50 8.80 14.95
C GLU A 8 -11.11 9.75 13.93
N LYS A 9 -12.44 9.76 13.81
CA LYS A 9 -13.15 10.73 12.96
C LYS A 9 -12.88 12.15 13.44
N LEU A 10 -12.98 12.38 14.75
CA LEU A 10 -12.75 13.67 15.36
C LEU A 10 -11.30 14.15 15.13
N ARG A 11 -10.31 13.26 15.29
CA ARG A 11 -8.90 13.55 15.00
C ARG A 11 -8.70 14.00 13.54
N LYS A 12 -9.29 13.28 12.58
CA LYS A 12 -9.22 13.64 11.15
C LYS A 12 -9.90 14.97 10.83
N VAL A 13 -11.10 15.20 11.36
CA VAL A 13 -11.83 16.47 11.18
C VAL A 13 -10.99 17.64 11.69
N ARG A 14 -10.42 17.52 12.89
CA ARG A 14 -9.53 18.55 13.43
C ARG A 14 -8.30 18.76 12.55
N GLN A 15 -7.67 17.68 12.06
CA GLN A 15 -6.54 17.77 11.14
C GLN A 15 -6.89 18.57 9.88
N TYR A 16 -8.07 18.33 9.30
CA TYR A 16 -8.56 19.07 8.14
C TYR A 16 -8.82 20.54 8.47
N CYS A 17 -9.51 20.85 9.57
CA CYS A 17 -9.73 22.24 9.99
C CYS A 17 -8.40 22.98 10.17
N ASN A 18 -7.41 22.35 10.81
CA ASN A 18 -6.09 22.94 11.00
C ASN A 18 -5.40 23.23 9.64
N GLN A 19 -5.46 22.29 8.68
CA GLN A 19 -4.92 22.50 7.34
C GLN A 19 -5.61 23.65 6.59
N ILE A 20 -6.93 23.74 6.67
CA ILE A 20 -7.72 24.81 6.03
C ILE A 20 -7.34 26.17 6.61
N PHE A 21 -7.31 26.32 7.94
CA PHE A 21 -6.95 27.59 8.57
C PHE A 21 -5.49 27.97 8.33
N ARG A 22 -4.57 27.00 8.29
CA ARG A 22 -3.17 27.28 7.89
C ARG A 22 -3.08 27.81 6.47
N TYR A 23 -3.84 27.25 5.53
CA TYR A 23 -3.91 27.76 4.16
C TYR A 23 -4.57 29.16 4.10
N ALA A 24 -5.62 29.39 4.87
CA ALA A 24 -6.28 30.69 4.97
C ALA A 24 -5.34 31.77 5.52
N ILE A 25 -4.51 31.45 6.52
CA ILE A 25 -3.50 32.38 7.06
C ILE A 25 -2.41 32.66 6.03
N ALA A 26 -1.87 31.62 5.39
CA ALA A 26 -0.85 31.78 4.35
C ALA A 26 -1.34 32.65 3.17
N THR A 27 -2.63 32.65 2.90
CA THR A 27 -3.25 33.43 1.83
C THR A 27 -3.94 34.71 2.33
N GLY A 28 -3.74 35.12 3.58
CA GLY A 28 -4.24 36.36 4.17
C GLY A 28 -5.75 36.42 4.44
N ARG A 29 -6.49 35.31 4.30
CA ARG A 29 -7.94 35.22 4.53
C ARG A 29 -8.31 35.06 6.01
N ALA A 30 -7.36 34.65 6.85
CA ALA A 30 -7.54 34.52 8.29
C ALA A 30 -6.26 34.97 9.01
N THR A 31 -6.40 35.46 10.24
CA THR A 31 -5.26 35.88 11.09
C THR A 31 -4.89 34.84 12.13
N ILE A 32 -5.85 34.02 12.58
CA ILE A 32 -5.68 33.08 13.69
C ILE A 32 -6.26 31.72 13.32
N ASN A 33 -5.63 30.65 13.79
CA ASN A 33 -6.11 29.28 13.63
C ASN A 33 -6.80 28.80 14.93
N PRO A 34 -8.14 28.81 15.01
CA PRO A 34 -8.86 28.35 16.20
C PRO A 34 -8.72 26.84 16.45
N ALA A 35 -8.33 26.05 15.44
CA ALA A 35 -8.15 24.61 15.58
C ALA A 35 -6.78 24.21 16.17
N ALA A 36 -5.89 25.18 16.40
CA ALA A 36 -4.57 24.94 17.01
C ALA A 36 -4.66 24.68 18.53
N GLU A 37 -5.54 25.40 19.23
CA GLU A 37 -5.77 25.28 20.68
C GLU A 37 -6.37 23.92 21.07
N LEU A 38 -7.05 23.25 20.13
CA LEU A 38 -7.68 21.93 20.35
C LEU A 38 -6.67 20.77 20.45
N THR A 39 -5.36 21.07 20.51
CA THR A 39 -4.28 20.06 20.50
C THR A 39 -4.18 19.24 21.77
N GLY A 40 -4.56 19.79 22.93
CA GLY A 40 -4.52 19.10 24.21
C GLY A 40 -5.88 18.66 24.78
N THR A 41 -6.99 19.16 24.24
CA THR A 41 -8.33 18.93 24.83
C THR A 41 -8.96 17.60 24.43
N LEU A 42 -8.45 16.97 23.37
CA LEU A 42 -9.01 15.76 22.80
C LEU A 42 -8.12 14.58 23.13
N THR A 43 -8.65 13.62 23.89
CA THR A 43 -7.96 12.36 24.20
C THR A 43 -7.60 11.65 22.90
N ALA A 44 -6.30 11.40 22.70
CA ALA A 44 -5.84 10.60 21.58
C ALA A 44 -6.48 9.20 21.67
N PRO A 45 -7.11 8.70 20.60
CA PRO A 45 -7.58 7.32 20.59
C PRO A 45 -6.40 6.37 20.77
N LYS A 46 -6.54 5.40 21.67
CA LYS A 46 -5.56 4.32 21.80
C LYS A 46 -5.57 3.51 20.51
N THR A 47 -4.43 3.46 19.81
CA THR A 47 -4.26 2.62 18.63
C THR A 47 -4.22 1.16 19.09
N GLU A 48 -5.25 0.40 18.76
CA GLU A 48 -5.25 -1.06 18.89
C GLU A 48 -4.75 -1.63 17.55
N HIS A 49 -3.61 -2.33 17.58
CA HIS A 49 -3.06 -3.00 16.40
C HIS A 49 -3.79 -4.32 16.18
N PHE A 50 -4.15 -4.61 14.94
CA PHE A 50 -4.68 -5.93 14.59
C PHE A 50 -3.58 -6.98 14.68
N PRO A 51 -3.89 -8.19 15.20
CA PRO A 51 -2.95 -9.29 15.20
C PRO A 51 -2.54 -9.61 13.77
N HIS A 52 -1.25 -9.90 13.59
CA HIS A 52 -0.68 -10.32 12.31
C HIS A 52 -0.29 -11.78 12.38
N LEU A 53 -0.31 -12.44 11.23
CA LEU A 53 0.03 -13.85 11.11
C LEU A 53 1.52 -14.09 11.43
N GLN A 54 1.80 -15.01 12.34
CA GLN A 54 3.17 -15.42 12.66
C GLN A 54 3.70 -16.41 11.62
N ALA A 55 5.03 -16.49 11.48
CA ALA A 55 5.65 -17.43 10.54
C ALA A 55 5.29 -18.90 10.82
N SER A 56 5.11 -19.25 12.09
CA SER A 56 4.68 -20.59 12.53
C SER A 56 3.25 -20.93 12.13
N GLU A 57 2.39 -19.92 11.95
CA GLU A 57 0.97 -20.09 11.58
C GLU A 57 0.77 -20.16 10.06
N LEU A 58 1.78 -19.76 9.29
CA LEU A 58 1.71 -19.68 7.84
C LEU A 58 1.40 -21.04 7.17
N PRO A 59 1.99 -22.19 7.57
CA PRO A 59 1.67 -23.47 6.96
C PRO A 59 0.18 -23.85 7.13
N ALA A 60 -0.37 -23.64 8.32
CA ALA A 60 -1.78 -23.92 8.61
C ALA A 60 -2.71 -22.99 7.83
N PHE A 61 -2.33 -21.72 7.68
CA PHE A 61 -3.06 -20.75 6.88
C PHE A 61 -3.06 -21.12 5.39
N LEU A 62 -1.92 -21.50 4.83
CA LEU A 62 -1.80 -21.91 3.42
C LEU A 62 -2.62 -23.17 3.13
N ALA A 63 -2.61 -24.17 4.03
CA ALA A 63 -3.45 -25.35 3.92
C ALA A 63 -4.95 -24.99 3.93
N SER A 64 -5.36 -24.08 4.83
CA SER A 64 -6.74 -23.60 4.89
C SER A 64 -7.14 -22.82 3.64
N LEU A 65 -6.22 -22.01 3.09
CA LEU A 65 -6.45 -21.25 1.86
C LEU A 65 -6.58 -22.16 0.64
N ALA A 66 -5.78 -23.23 0.57
CA ALA A 66 -5.87 -24.22 -0.50
C ALA A 66 -7.25 -24.92 -0.50
N ASN A 67 -7.74 -25.27 0.69
CA ASN A 67 -9.03 -25.92 0.93
C ASN A 67 -10.22 -24.94 0.96
N TYR A 68 -10.01 -23.67 0.63
CA TYR A 68 -11.08 -22.69 0.59
C TYR A 68 -12.02 -22.94 -0.61
N HIS A 69 -13.27 -23.31 -0.33
CA HIS A 69 -14.30 -23.63 -1.33
C HIS A 69 -15.14 -22.43 -1.80
N GLY A 70 -14.81 -21.21 -1.37
CA GLY A 70 -15.51 -20.00 -1.81
C GLY A 70 -15.06 -19.55 -3.21
N SER A 71 -15.00 -18.23 -3.41
CA SER A 71 -14.59 -17.69 -4.71
C SER A 71 -13.14 -18.03 -5.05
N CYS A 72 -12.93 -18.66 -6.21
CA CYS A 72 -11.60 -18.93 -6.74
C CYS A 72 -10.79 -17.63 -6.92
N ILE A 73 -11.46 -16.53 -7.27
CA ILE A 73 -10.86 -15.20 -7.40
C ILE A 73 -10.28 -14.75 -6.05
N THR A 74 -11.03 -14.90 -4.96
CA THR A 74 -10.56 -14.53 -3.62
C THR A 74 -9.35 -15.38 -3.21
N ARG A 75 -9.37 -16.68 -3.51
CA ARG A 75 -8.24 -17.57 -3.23
C ARG A 75 -6.98 -17.14 -3.97
N MET A 76 -7.08 -16.94 -5.28
CA MET A 76 -5.96 -16.51 -6.13
C MET A 76 -5.46 -15.12 -5.75
N ALA A 77 -6.36 -14.16 -5.51
CA ALA A 77 -6.01 -12.81 -5.06
C ALA A 77 -5.27 -12.83 -3.71
N THR A 78 -5.69 -13.67 -2.77
CA THR A 78 -5.03 -13.82 -1.46
C THR A 78 -3.63 -14.42 -1.64
N SER A 79 -3.49 -15.46 -2.46
CA SER A 79 -2.17 -16.04 -2.78
C SER A 79 -1.25 -15.03 -3.45
N LEU A 80 -1.75 -14.25 -4.41
CA LEU A 80 -0.97 -13.22 -5.08
C LEU A 80 -0.56 -12.11 -4.11
N LEU A 81 -1.45 -11.73 -3.18
CA LEU A 81 -1.17 -10.75 -2.13
C LEU A 81 -0.07 -11.23 -1.18
N LEU A 82 -0.08 -12.51 -0.78
CA LEU A 82 0.98 -13.11 0.04
C LEU A 82 2.34 -13.10 -0.65
N LEU A 83 2.37 -13.38 -1.96
CA LEU A 83 3.61 -13.45 -2.73
C LEU A 83 4.20 -12.07 -3.04
N THR A 84 3.34 -11.05 -3.22
CA THR A 84 3.76 -9.75 -3.77
C THR A 84 3.72 -8.60 -2.75
N GLY A 85 2.91 -8.73 -1.68
CA GLY A 85 2.75 -7.69 -0.65
C GLY A 85 2.21 -6.35 -1.19
N VAL A 86 1.55 -6.36 -2.35
CA VAL A 86 0.94 -5.16 -2.95
C VAL A 86 -0.26 -4.69 -2.14
N ARG A 87 -0.74 -3.46 -2.38
CA ARG A 87 -1.97 -3.00 -1.71
C ARG A 87 -3.19 -3.62 -2.37
N THR A 88 -4.24 -3.87 -1.60
CA THR A 88 -5.51 -4.42 -2.12
C THR A 88 -6.11 -3.58 -3.25
N ILE A 89 -5.90 -2.26 -3.25
CA ILE A 89 -6.35 -1.38 -4.34
C ILE A 89 -5.54 -1.57 -5.62
N GLU A 90 -4.22 -1.81 -5.52
CA GLU A 90 -3.34 -2.09 -6.65
C GLU A 90 -3.71 -3.43 -7.29
N LEU A 91 -4.01 -4.44 -6.46
CA LEU A 91 -4.45 -5.76 -6.88
C LEU A 91 -5.82 -5.76 -7.58
N ARG A 92 -6.78 -5.01 -7.04
CA ARG A 92 -8.14 -4.97 -7.60
C ARG A 92 -8.24 -4.19 -8.91
N ALA A 93 -7.33 -3.24 -9.13
CA ALA A 93 -7.27 -2.42 -10.33
C ALA A 93 -6.21 -2.93 -11.32
N ALA A 94 -5.70 -4.15 -11.12
CA ALA A 94 -4.68 -4.73 -11.97
C ALA A 94 -5.28 -5.07 -13.34
N GLU A 95 -4.55 -4.75 -14.40
CA GLU A 95 -4.94 -5.08 -15.77
C GLU A 95 -4.06 -6.21 -16.32
N TRP A 96 -4.61 -7.04 -17.21
CA TRP A 96 -3.87 -8.17 -17.79
C TRP A 96 -2.59 -7.76 -18.51
N GLN A 97 -2.56 -6.55 -19.08
CA GLN A 97 -1.40 -5.99 -19.79
C GLN A 97 -0.20 -5.71 -18.88
N GLU A 98 -0.41 -5.69 -17.56
CA GLU A 98 0.62 -5.40 -16.56
C GLU A 98 1.43 -6.62 -16.13
N PHE A 99 0.93 -7.82 -16.49
CA PHE A 99 1.53 -9.10 -16.14
C PHE A 99 2.32 -9.64 -17.33
N ASP A 100 3.63 -9.71 -17.15
CA ASP A 100 4.54 -10.44 -18.02
C ASP A 100 4.79 -11.81 -17.37
N LEU A 101 4.04 -12.81 -17.84
CA LEU A 101 4.08 -14.16 -17.29
C LEU A 101 5.36 -14.91 -17.67
N GLU A 102 5.99 -14.57 -18.78
CA GLU A 102 7.27 -15.17 -19.21
C GLU A 102 8.39 -14.79 -18.26
N ASN A 103 8.43 -13.52 -17.85
CA ASN A 103 9.44 -13.01 -16.94
C ASN A 103 9.03 -13.08 -15.46
N ALA A 104 7.82 -13.59 -15.15
CA ALA A 104 7.21 -13.58 -13.82
C ALA A 104 7.26 -12.18 -13.18
N LEU A 105 6.85 -11.18 -13.95
CA LEU A 105 6.95 -9.77 -13.60
C LEU A 105 5.57 -9.11 -13.63
N TRP A 106 5.21 -8.46 -12.54
CA TRP A 106 4.03 -7.59 -12.49
C TRP A 106 4.48 -6.14 -12.36
N THR A 107 4.07 -5.32 -13.33
CA THR A 107 4.46 -3.91 -13.45
C THR A 107 3.29 -3.00 -13.07
N ILE A 108 3.40 -2.28 -11.95
CA ILE A 108 2.33 -1.38 -11.47
C ILE A 108 2.59 0.04 -11.99
N PRO A 109 1.62 0.68 -12.68
CA PRO A 109 1.77 2.03 -13.21
C PRO A 109 1.80 3.10 -12.12
N GLU A 110 2.56 4.17 -12.37
CA GLU A 110 2.76 5.30 -11.46
C GLU A 110 1.47 5.95 -11.02
N SER A 111 0.50 6.07 -11.93
CA SER A 111 -0.81 6.69 -11.68
C SER A 111 -1.56 6.06 -10.51
N ARG A 112 -1.26 4.80 -10.16
CA ARG A 112 -1.90 4.08 -9.05
C ARG A 112 -1.01 3.96 -7.80
N MET A 113 0.20 4.53 -7.83
CA MET A 113 1.10 4.54 -6.69
C MET A 113 0.79 5.70 -5.75
N LYS A 114 0.63 5.42 -4.45
CA LYS A 114 0.38 6.45 -3.42
C LYS A 114 1.57 7.43 -3.23
N LYS A 115 2.77 7.00 -3.58
CA LYS A 115 3.98 7.84 -3.65
C LYS A 115 4.67 7.49 -4.96
N ALA A 116 4.87 8.48 -5.82
CA ALA A 116 5.80 8.32 -6.94
C ALA A 116 7.16 7.86 -6.38
N PRO A 117 7.85 6.91 -7.03
CA PRO A 117 9.14 6.44 -6.56
C PRO A 117 10.13 7.61 -6.56
N GLN A 118 10.66 7.92 -5.38
CA GLN A 118 11.88 8.73 -5.27
C GLN A 118 12.97 7.96 -6.06
N THR A 119 13.70 8.64 -6.94
CA THR A 119 14.58 8.14 -8.03
C THR A 119 15.56 7.00 -7.69
N SER A 120 15.73 6.59 -6.44
CA SER A 120 16.75 5.62 -6.01
C SER A 120 16.49 4.14 -6.34
N GLY A 121 15.39 3.78 -7.03
CA GLY A 121 15.12 2.38 -7.40
C GLY A 121 14.06 2.15 -8.47
N ALA A 122 13.80 3.15 -9.32
CA ALA A 122 12.79 3.05 -10.36
C ALA A 122 13.31 2.26 -11.58
N PHE A 123 12.54 1.27 -12.02
CA PHE A 123 12.78 0.56 -13.27
C PHE A 123 12.02 1.27 -14.39
N VAL A 124 12.75 1.78 -15.38
CA VAL A 124 12.18 2.38 -16.60
C VAL A 124 12.11 1.30 -17.66
N ARG A 125 10.91 1.00 -18.18
CA ARG A 125 10.78 0.07 -19.31
C ARG A 125 11.31 0.76 -20.58
N PRO A 126 12.15 0.08 -21.39
CA PRO A 126 12.54 0.61 -22.69
C PRO A 126 11.31 0.86 -23.57
N GLY A 127 11.14 2.08 -24.06
CA GLY A 127 10.03 2.47 -24.96
C GLY A 127 8.75 3.00 -24.30
N SER A 128 8.66 3.03 -22.97
CA SER A 128 7.51 3.63 -22.25
C SER A 128 7.73 5.12 -21.97
N VAL A 129 7.71 5.93 -23.02
CA VAL A 129 7.76 7.40 -22.93
C VAL A 129 6.40 8.00 -23.29
N ASP A 130 5.97 8.98 -22.49
CA ASP A 130 4.84 9.83 -22.85
C ASP A 130 5.13 10.59 -24.17
N PRO A 131 4.11 11.14 -24.86
CA PRO A 131 4.31 11.99 -26.04
C PRO A 131 5.19 13.23 -25.79
N ALA A 132 5.43 13.58 -24.51
CA ALA A 132 6.36 14.62 -24.09
C ALA A 132 7.81 14.13 -23.85
N GLY A 133 8.12 12.85 -24.07
CA GLY A 133 9.44 12.25 -23.86
C GLY A 133 9.78 11.90 -22.41
N THR A 134 8.82 12.06 -21.48
CA THR A 134 9.02 11.72 -20.07
C THR A 134 8.94 10.19 -19.88
N PRO A 135 9.94 9.55 -19.25
CA PRO A 135 9.87 8.12 -18.95
C PRO A 135 8.78 7.85 -17.91
N HIS A 136 7.88 6.91 -18.19
CA HIS A 136 6.95 6.41 -17.19
C HIS A 136 7.71 5.61 -16.12
N LEU A 137 7.51 5.97 -14.85
CA LEU A 137 8.11 5.24 -13.75
C LEU A 137 7.19 4.07 -13.36
N TYR A 138 7.78 2.91 -13.10
CA TYR A 138 7.02 1.75 -12.65
C TYR A 138 7.62 1.16 -11.39
N ARG A 139 6.75 0.56 -10.58
CA ARG A 139 7.18 -0.41 -9.57
C ARG A 139 7.00 -1.81 -10.14
N SER A 140 8.12 -2.49 -10.34
CA SER A 140 8.12 -3.92 -10.63
C SER A 140 8.08 -4.72 -9.33
N VAL A 141 7.15 -5.66 -9.22
CA VAL A 141 7.20 -6.70 -8.20
C VAL A 141 7.54 -8.00 -8.91
N SER A 142 8.72 -8.54 -8.65
CA SER A 142 9.11 -9.86 -9.13
C SER A 142 8.67 -10.90 -8.13
N THR A 143 7.97 -11.92 -8.60
CA THR A 143 7.58 -13.08 -7.79
C THR A 143 8.66 -14.16 -7.77
N ARG A 144 9.90 -13.86 -8.18
CA ARG A 144 11.03 -14.81 -8.06
C ARG A 144 11.35 -15.05 -6.58
N VAL A 145 10.66 -16.02 -5.99
CA VAL A 145 11.07 -16.69 -4.75
C VAL A 145 12.37 -17.50 -4.95
N SER A 146 12.83 -17.67 -6.20
CA SER A 146 13.89 -18.61 -6.57
C SER A 146 15.34 -18.10 -6.45
N ARG A 147 15.71 -17.34 -5.42
CA ARG A 147 17.15 -17.12 -5.13
C ARG A 147 17.59 -17.41 -3.70
N ALA A 148 16.66 -17.73 -2.80
CA ALA A 148 17.00 -18.10 -1.42
C ALA A 148 17.30 -19.60 -1.24
N LEU A 149 17.09 -20.45 -2.25
CA LEU A 149 17.30 -21.90 -2.16
C LEU A 149 18.47 -22.45 -3.01
N GLN A 150 19.15 -21.61 -3.80
CA GLN A 150 20.29 -22.07 -4.63
C GLN A 150 21.66 -21.97 -3.93
N HIS A 151 21.75 -21.38 -2.73
CA HIS A 151 22.99 -21.31 -1.95
C HIS A 151 23.13 -22.41 -0.88
N GLN A 152 22.19 -23.37 -0.79
CA GLN A 152 22.29 -24.52 0.14
C GLN A 152 22.75 -25.82 -0.53
N GLN A 153 23.17 -25.80 -1.80
CA GLN A 153 23.53 -27.01 -2.56
C GLN A 153 24.90 -26.93 -3.25
N THR A 154 25.78 -26.03 -2.80
CA THR A 154 27.18 -25.96 -3.21
C THR A 154 28.07 -25.89 -1.97
N ASP A 155 27.97 -26.91 -1.11
CA ASP A 155 28.96 -27.26 -0.10
C ASP A 155 28.74 -28.75 0.23
N GLU A 156 29.14 -29.61 -0.71
CA GLU A 156 29.55 -31.01 -0.51
C GLU A 156 30.69 -31.33 -1.47
#